data_AF-A0A434FGR9-F1
#
_entry.id   AF-A0A434FGR9-F1
#
_cell.length_a   1.000
_cell.length_b   1.000
_cell.length_c   1.000
_cell.angle_alpha   90.00
_cell.angle_beta   90.00
_cell.angle_gamma   90.00
#
_symmetry.space_group_name_H-M   'P 1'
#
loop_
_entity.id
_entity.type
_entity.pdbx_description
1 polymer ?
#
loop_
_entity_poly.entity_id
_entity_poly.type
_entity_poly.pdbx_seq_one_letter_code
_entity_poly.pdbx_strand_id
1 'polypeptide(L)'
;MKNLWNDADAEKMVADYARKGVSGDLALRVYTTRLLGGEPRLVLHGGGNTSCKTKATDLLGDEWDVLCVKGSGWDMAVIEPQGLPAVKMGALLKARTLTKLSDEDMVALQRSNLID
;
A
#
# COMPACT_ATOMS: atom_id res chain seq x y z
N MET A 1 -6.01 22.71 10.93
CA MET A 1 -5.11 21.68 10.34
C MET A 1 -4.60 22.22 9.01
N LYS A 2 -3.34 21.99 8.64
CA LYS A 2 -2.73 22.53 7.40
C LYS A 2 -2.62 21.39 6.37
N ASN A 3 -2.95 21.66 5.11
CA ASN A 3 -2.66 20.75 4.02
C ASN A 3 -1.17 20.84 3.66
N LEU A 4 -0.47 19.69 3.65
CA LEU A 4 0.96 19.59 3.35
C LEU A 4 1.25 19.04 1.95
N TRP A 5 0.23 18.78 1.14
CA TRP A 5 0.39 18.36 -0.25
C TRP A 5 1.13 19.43 -1.06
N ASN A 6 2.07 18.99 -1.89
CA ASN A 6 2.80 19.80 -2.85
C ASN A 6 3.00 19.00 -4.15
N ASP A 7 2.55 19.55 -5.28
CA ASP A 7 2.60 18.87 -6.57
C ASP A 7 4.04 18.59 -7.03
N ALA A 8 4.95 19.56 -6.85
CA ALA A 8 6.34 19.39 -7.26
C ALA A 8 7.07 18.29 -6.46
N ASP A 9 6.81 18.20 -5.15
CA ASP A 9 7.37 17.13 -4.32
C ASP A 9 6.80 15.75 -4.69
N ALA A 10 5.50 15.68 -4.99
CA ALA A 10 4.83 14.46 -5.43
C ALA A 10 5.39 13.97 -6.77
N GLU A 11 5.49 14.86 -7.77
CA GLU A 11 6.05 14.59 -9.09
C GLU A 11 7.51 14.13 -9.01
N LYS A 12 8.31 14.83 -8.19
CA LYS A 12 9.70 14.45 -7.94
C LYS A 12 9.81 13.04 -7.34
N MET A 13 9.00 12.72 -6.33
CA MET A 13 9.00 11.40 -5.70
C MET A 13 8.61 10.30 -6.71
N VAL A 14 7.60 10.55 -7.55
CA VAL A 14 7.21 9.63 -8.62
C VAL A 14 8.36 9.40 -9.60
N ALA A 15 9.01 10.47 -10.07
CA ALA A 15 10.17 10.36 -10.97
C ALA A 15 11.35 9.60 -10.35
N ASP A 16 11.64 9.86 -9.06
CA ASP A 16 12.73 9.21 -8.34
C ASP A 16 12.51 7.69 -8.20
N TYR A 17 11.28 7.27 -7.92
CA TYR A 17 10.90 5.86 -7.79
C TYR A 17 10.72 5.16 -9.13
N ALA A 18 10.29 5.87 -10.19
CA ALA A 18 10.22 5.31 -11.53
C ALA A 18 11.58 4.77 -12.00
N ARG A 19 12.68 5.46 -11.66
CA ARG A 19 14.06 4.98 -11.94
C ARG A 19 14.43 3.68 -11.22
N LYS A 20 13.66 3.29 -10.20
CA LYS A 20 13.80 2.04 -9.45
C LYS A 20 12.78 0.98 -9.86
N GLY A 21 12.02 1.21 -10.94
CA GLY A 21 11.00 0.28 -11.42
C GLY A 21 9.70 0.28 -10.61
N VAL A 22 9.46 1.29 -9.78
CA VAL A 22 8.24 1.42 -8.97
C VAL A 22 7.19 2.21 -9.75
N SER A 23 5.93 1.74 -9.73
CA SER A 23 4.83 2.40 -10.43
C SER A 23 4.50 3.77 -9.84
N GLY A 24 3.97 4.67 -10.68
CA GLY A 24 3.58 6.01 -10.25
C GLY A 24 2.53 6.00 -9.15
N ASP A 25 1.54 5.10 -9.23
CA ASP A 25 0.50 4.93 -8.20
C ASP A 25 1.09 4.56 -6.84
N LEU A 26 2.06 3.64 -6.83
CA LEU A 26 2.69 3.19 -5.60
C LEU A 26 3.59 4.28 -5.01
N ALA A 27 4.37 4.96 -5.85
CA ALA A 27 5.20 6.10 -5.44
C ALA A 27 4.36 7.24 -4.86
N LEU A 28 3.24 7.59 -5.50
CA LEU A 28 2.32 8.61 -5.00
C LEU A 28 1.65 8.18 -3.69
N ARG A 29 1.36 6.88 -3.54
CA ARG A 29 0.84 6.33 -2.29
C ARG A 29 1.88 6.42 -1.17
N VAL A 30 3.15 6.16 -1.44
CA VAL A 30 4.24 6.41 -0.49
C VAL A 30 4.27 7.88 -0.06
N TYR A 31 4.24 8.82 -1.01
CA TYR A 31 4.21 10.26 -0.72
C TYR A 31 3.09 10.64 0.25
N THR A 32 1.84 10.28 -0.09
CA THR A 32 0.68 10.59 0.76
C THR A 32 0.71 9.90 2.11
N THR A 33 1.26 8.69 2.18
CA THR A 33 1.42 7.96 3.45
C THR A 33 2.40 8.68 4.36
N ARG A 34 3.50 9.21 3.82
CA ARG A 34 4.47 10.02 4.57
C ARG A 34 3.89 11.35 5.05
N LEU A 35 3.06 12.01 4.24
CA LEU A 35 2.35 13.23 4.68
C LEU A 35 1.45 12.97 5.90
N LEU A 36 0.74 11.83 5.91
CA LEU A 36 -0.11 11.43 7.03
C LEU A 36 0.71 11.01 8.25
N GLY A 37 1.74 10.18 8.05
CA GLY A 37 2.60 9.69 9.13
C GLY A 37 3.47 10.78 9.76
N GLY A 38 3.80 11.83 9.01
CA GLY A 38 4.55 12.99 9.50
C GLY A 38 3.72 13.96 10.35
N GLU A 39 2.41 13.74 10.50
CA GLU A 39 1.52 14.55 11.33
C GLU A 39 1.07 13.75 12.58
N PRO A 40 1.69 13.99 13.76
CA PRO A 40 1.38 13.23 14.98
C PRO A 40 -0.07 13.36 15.47
N ARG A 41 -0.80 14.39 15.01
CA ARG A 41 -2.23 14.54 15.32
C ARG A 41 -3.14 13.65 14.49
N LEU A 42 -2.66 13.09 13.38
CA LEU A 42 -3.42 12.19 12.50
C LEU A 42 -3.11 10.73 12.78
N VAL A 43 -1.83 10.41 13.01
CA VAL A 43 -1.37 9.03 13.19
C VAL A 43 -0.53 8.96 14.45
N LEU A 44 -0.99 8.16 15.41
CA LEU A 44 -0.19 7.79 16.59
C LEU A 44 0.80 6.69 16.22
N HIS A 45 1.92 6.62 16.94
CA HIS A 45 2.99 5.65 16.68
C HIS A 45 2.43 4.22 16.54
N GLY A 46 2.74 3.59 15.39
CA GLY A 46 2.34 2.22 15.07
C GLY A 46 0.93 2.06 14.49
N GLY A 47 0.13 3.12 14.41
CA GLY A 47 -1.22 3.10 13.84
C GLY A 47 -1.30 3.53 12.37
N GLY A 48 -2.54 3.56 11.86
CA GLY A 48 -2.85 4.09 10.52
C GLY A 48 -2.64 3.08 9.38
N ASN A 49 -3.42 3.26 8.31
CA ASN A 49 -3.35 2.45 7.10
C ASN A 49 -3.60 3.33 5.88
N THR A 50 -2.94 3.00 4.78
CA THR A 50 -3.17 3.57 3.46
C THR A 50 -3.14 2.46 2.43
N SER A 51 -3.81 2.67 1.29
CA SER A 51 -3.77 1.72 0.18
C SER A 51 -3.95 2.40 -1.18
N CYS A 52 -3.49 1.74 -2.24
CA CYS A 52 -3.84 2.06 -3.62
C CYS A 52 -4.24 0.79 -4.37
N LYS A 53 -5.17 0.94 -5.32
CA LYS A 53 -5.52 -0.11 -6.27
C LYS A 53 -4.72 0.16 -7.54
N THR A 54 -4.07 -0.86 -8.06
CA THR A 54 -3.26 -0.76 -9.28
C THR A 54 -3.13 -2.16 -9.91
N LYS A 55 -2.28 -2.27 -10.93
CA LYS A 55 -1.92 -3.55 -11.55
C LYS A 55 -0.49 -3.92 -11.16
N ALA A 56 -0.25 -5.20 -10.92
CA ALA A 56 1.09 -5.73 -10.68
C ALA A 56 1.30 -7.00 -11.49
N THR A 57 2.52 -7.16 -12.00
CA THR A 57 2.96 -8.36 -12.71
C THR A 57 3.69 -9.28 -11.73
N ASP A 58 3.33 -10.56 -11.68
CA ASP A 58 4.02 -11.54 -10.85
C ASP A 58 5.28 -12.13 -11.54
N LEU A 59 5.97 -13.04 -10.85
CA LEU A 59 7.19 -13.68 -11.36
C LEU A 59 6.98 -14.47 -12.66
N LEU A 60 5.75 -14.92 -12.93
CA LEU A 60 5.40 -15.69 -14.13
C LEU A 60 5.01 -14.79 -15.31
N GLY A 61 4.93 -13.48 -15.08
CA GLY A 61 4.50 -12.51 -16.08
C GLY A 61 2.99 -12.27 -16.12
N ASP A 62 2.23 -12.87 -15.19
CA ASP A 62 0.78 -12.67 -15.13
C ASP A 62 0.46 -11.31 -14.51
N GLU A 63 -0.46 -10.57 -15.11
CA GLU A 63 -0.94 -9.29 -14.59
C GLU A 63 -2.16 -9.48 -13.69
N TRP A 64 -2.12 -8.85 -12.51
CA TRP A 64 -3.17 -8.94 -11.50
C TRP A 64 -3.66 -7.56 -11.08
N ASP A 65 -4.97 -7.42 -10.87
CA ASP A 65 -5.51 -6.29 -10.12
C ASP A 65 -5.21 -6.49 -8.62
N VAL A 66 -4.53 -5.52 -8.01
CA VAL A 66 -4.00 -5.63 -6.66
C VAL A 66 -4.39 -4.45 -5.78
N LEU A 67 -4.45 -4.73 -4.48
CA LEU A 67 -4.50 -3.73 -3.44
C LEU A 67 -3.11 -3.68 -2.78
N CYS A 68 -2.36 -2.62 -3.05
CA CYS A 68 -1.14 -2.31 -2.30
C CYS A 68 -1.57 -1.65 -0.98
N VAL A 69 -1.37 -2.32 0.15
CA VAL A 69 -1.84 -1.86 1.46
C VAL A 69 -0.72 -1.89 2.48
N LYS A 70 -0.68 -0.93 3.40
CA LYS A 70 0.36 -0.84 4.41
C LYS A 70 0.51 -2.16 5.17
N GLY A 71 1.72 -2.70 5.20
CA GLY A 71 2.09 -3.83 6.04
C GLY A 71 2.27 -3.44 7.50
N SER A 72 2.07 -4.41 8.40
CA SER A 72 2.38 -4.27 9.82
C SER A 72 3.87 -3.95 10.06
N GLY A 73 4.17 -3.19 11.11
CA GLY A 73 5.55 -2.85 11.49
C GLY A 73 6.20 -1.68 10.75
N TRP A 74 5.61 -1.19 9.67
CA TRP A 74 6.13 -0.03 8.94
C TRP A 74 5.71 1.31 9.56
N ASP A 75 6.66 2.22 9.75
CA ASP A 75 6.36 3.60 10.12
C ASP A 75 5.87 4.39 8.88
N MET A 76 4.66 4.93 8.95
CA MET A 76 4.07 5.72 7.84
C MET A 76 4.91 6.95 7.49
N ALA A 77 5.59 7.57 8.47
CA ALA A 77 6.37 8.80 8.25
C ALA A 77 7.56 8.60 7.31
N VAL A 78 8.08 7.36 7.24
CA VAL A 78 9.28 7.00 6.48
C VAL A 78 9.07 5.78 5.57
N ILE A 79 7.82 5.35 5.37
CA ILE A 79 7.49 4.12 4.63
C ILE A 79 8.11 4.14 3.23
N GLU A 80 8.62 2.99 2.77
CA GLU A 80 9.14 2.78 1.42
C GLU A 80 8.15 1.90 0.63
N PRO A 81 8.29 1.73 -0.71
CA PRO A 81 7.37 0.92 -1.50
C PRO A 81 7.14 -0.50 -0.97
N GLN A 82 8.16 -1.12 -0.37
CA GLN A 82 8.09 -2.45 0.26
C GLN A 82 7.16 -2.50 1.48
N GLY A 83 6.84 -1.35 2.07
CA GLY A 83 5.86 -1.23 3.14
C GLY A 83 4.41 -1.29 2.66
N LEU A 84 4.17 -1.34 1.35
CA LEU A 84 2.84 -1.41 0.72
C LEU A 84 2.72 -2.68 -0.14
N PRO A 85 2.83 -3.89 0.45
CA PRO A 85 2.75 -5.14 -0.30
C PRO A 85 1.45 -5.26 -1.11
N ALA A 86 1.55 -5.90 -2.28
CA ALA A 86 0.45 -6.05 -3.23
C ALA A 86 -0.31 -7.36 -2.99
N VAL A 87 -1.60 -7.25 -2.65
CA VAL A 87 -2.49 -8.41 -2.45
C VAL A 87 -3.48 -8.52 -3.60
N LYS A 88 -3.63 -9.71 -4.20
CA LYS A 88 -4.56 -9.99 -5.30
C LYS A 88 -6.01 -9.64 -4.92
N MET A 89 -6.61 -8.68 -5.60
CA MET A 89 -7.97 -8.19 -5.28
C MET A 89 -9.04 -9.26 -5.46
N GLY A 90 -8.85 -10.18 -6.41
CA GLY A 90 -9.83 -11.25 -6.68
C GLY A 90 -10.14 -12.08 -5.43
N ALA A 91 -9.12 -12.42 -4.63
CA ALA A 91 -9.32 -13.17 -3.38
C ALA A 91 -10.00 -12.32 -2.29
N LEU A 92 -9.62 -11.05 -2.16
CA LEU A 92 -10.24 -10.12 -1.20
C LEU A 92 -11.73 -9.89 -1.50
N LEU A 93 -12.09 -9.78 -2.78
CA LEU A 93 -13.48 -9.62 -3.20
C LEU A 93 -14.30 -10.89 -2.96
N LYS A 94 -13.73 -12.07 -3.21
CA LYS A 94 -14.37 -13.36 -2.89
C LYS A 94 -14.60 -13.53 -1.40
N ALA A 95 -13.69 -13.07 -0.54
CA ALA A 95 -13.84 -13.17 0.91
C ALA A 95 -15.09 -12.43 1.44
N ARG A 96 -15.64 -11.46 0.69
CA ARG A 96 -16.89 -10.78 1.04
C ARG A 96 -18.11 -11.71 1.10
N THR A 97 -18.04 -12.90 0.50
CA THR A 97 -19.13 -13.89 0.57
C THR A 97 -19.13 -14.68 1.87
N LEU A 98 -18.07 -14.59 2.68
CA LEU A 98 -17.98 -15.26 3.96
C LEU A 98 -18.83 -14.52 4.99
N THR A 99 -19.63 -15.28 5.76
CA THR A 99 -20.43 -14.72 6.86
C THR A 99 -19.60 -14.42 8.10
N LYS A 100 -18.42 -15.04 8.22
CA LYS A 100 -17.43 -14.84 9.28
C LYS A 100 -16.02 -15.12 8.74
N LEU A 101 -15.04 -14.44 9.31
CA LEU A 101 -13.62 -14.64 9.01
C LEU A 101 -12.84 -14.33 10.30
N SER A 102 -12.09 -15.30 10.83
CA SER A 102 -11.23 -15.03 11.99
C SER A 102 -10.03 -14.17 11.59
N ASP A 103 -9.35 -13.59 12.57
CA ASP A 103 -8.13 -12.83 12.32
C ASP A 103 -7.03 -13.72 11.71
N GLU A 104 -6.90 -14.96 12.20
CA GLU A 104 -5.93 -15.92 11.66
C GLU A 104 -6.23 -16.28 10.20
N ASP A 105 -7.50 -16.54 9.89
CA ASP A 105 -7.93 -16.86 8.53
C ASP A 105 -7.77 -15.65 7.60
N MET A 106 -8.06 -14.44 8.09
CA MET A 106 -7.85 -13.19 7.35
C MET A 106 -6.37 -12.98 7.01
N VAL A 107 -5.48 -13.20 7.97
CA VAL A 107 -4.02 -13.09 7.76
C VAL A 107 -3.53 -14.16 6.79
N ALA A 108 -4.00 -15.41 6.94
CA ALA A 108 -3.65 -16.49 6.04
C ALA A 108 -4.14 -16.23 4.59
N LEU A 109 -5.35 -15.71 4.43
CA LEU A 109 -5.90 -15.31 3.13
C LEU A 109 -5.04 -14.22 2.49
N GLN A 110 -4.70 -13.16 3.22
CA GLN A 110 -3.89 -12.06 2.67
C GLN A 110 -2.48 -12.53 2.29
N ARG A 111 -1.81 -13.31 3.15
CA ARG A 111 -0.46 -13.85 2.90
C ARG A 111 -0.41 -14.77 1.69
N SER A 112 -1.40 -15.65 1.53
CA SER A 112 -1.47 -16.57 0.37
C SER A 112 -1.78 -15.87 -0.95
N ASN A 113 -2.13 -14.59 -0.93
CA ASN A 113 -2.49 -13.80 -2.09
C ASN A 113 -1.57 -12.60 -2.32
N LEU A 114 -0.40 -12.59 -1.70
CA LEU A 114 0.68 -11.67 -2.08
C LEU A 114 1.19 -11.98 -3.49
N ILE A 115 1.67 -10.95 -4.19
CA ILE A 115 2.25 -11.07 -5.54
C ILE A 115 3.71 -11.54 -5.47
N ASP A 116 4.40 -11.22 -4.38
CA ASP A 116 5.83 -11.47 -4.11
C ASP A 116 6.11 -12.69 -3.23
#